data_AF-A0A7W8LFK7-F1
#
_entry.id   AF-A0A7W8LFK7-F1
#
_cell.length_a   1.000
_cell.length_b   1.000
_cell.length_c   1.000
_cell.angle_alpha   90.00
_cell.angle_beta   90.00
_cell.angle_gamma   90.00
#
_symmetry.space_group_name_H-M   'P 1'
#
loop_
_entity.id
_entity.type
_entity.pdbx_description
1 polymer ?
#
loop_
_entity_poly.entity_id
_entity_poly.type
_entity_poly.pdbx_seq_one_letter_code
_entity_poly.pdbx_strand_id
1 'polypeptide(L)'
;MEFEHDWLTLGRHRIRLRSTKGFPTETMRSAAEVIRLAIDNNMSARARLVEVVFRQESAFEISVGTTFADDRLCAPQLEAAIATVLGLQLDQINIFVTVVTQEEVDLHFGVYERMLAEKLGVVPPIQ
;
A
#
# COMPACT_ATOMS: atom_id res chain seq x y z
N MET A 1 -11.87 14.95 -16.38
CA MET A 1 -11.49 15.67 -15.15
C MET A 1 -10.53 14.75 -14.42
N GLU A 2 -9.24 15.07 -14.41
CA GLU A 2 -8.23 14.23 -13.75
C GLU A 2 -8.37 14.43 -12.24
N PHE A 3 -8.67 13.33 -11.54
CA PHE A 3 -9.06 13.37 -10.14
C PHE A 3 -7.85 13.71 -9.27
N GLU A 4 -8.07 14.67 -8.37
CA GLU A 4 -7.14 15.21 -7.39
C GLU A 4 -6.50 14.07 -6.56
N HIS A 5 -5.22 13.83 -6.81
CA HIS A 5 -4.41 12.87 -6.07
C HIS A 5 -3.33 13.60 -5.30
N ASP A 6 -2.95 13.05 -4.16
CA ASP A 6 -1.85 13.55 -3.35
C ASP A 6 -0.78 12.47 -3.20
N TRP A 7 0.49 12.88 -3.22
CA TRP A 7 1.61 11.97 -3.05
C TRP A 7 2.18 12.12 -1.65
N LEU A 8 2.05 11.07 -0.85
CA LEU A 8 2.49 11.05 0.54
C LEU A 8 3.63 10.05 0.73
N THR A 9 4.61 10.43 1.54
CA THR A 9 5.63 9.49 2.02
C THR A 9 5.26 9.06 3.43
N LEU A 10 4.96 7.77 3.59
CA LEU A 10 4.61 7.15 4.86
C LEU A 10 5.64 6.09 5.22
N GLY A 11 6.63 6.46 6.04
CA GLY A 11 7.77 5.62 6.35
C GLY A 11 8.51 5.20 5.07
N ARG A 12 8.45 3.90 4.75
CA ARG A 12 9.10 3.30 3.57
C ARG A 12 8.21 3.29 2.31
N HIS A 13 6.99 3.78 2.40
CA HIS A 13 5.99 3.74 1.33
C HIS A 13 5.84 5.11 0.69
N ARG A 14 5.89 5.17 -0.64
CA ARG A 14 5.51 6.35 -1.41
C ARG A 14 4.14 6.07 -2.02
N ILE A 15 3.11 6.67 -1.43
CA ILE A 15 1.72 6.30 -1.71
C ILE A 15 1.04 7.36 -2.57
N ARG A 16 0.21 6.92 -3.51
CA ARG A 16 -0.79 7.76 -4.16
C ARG A 16 -2.07 7.72 -3.32
N LEU A 17 -2.49 8.86 -2.82
CA LEU A 17 -3.73 9.02 -2.07
C LEU A 17 -4.77 9.68 -2.97
N ARG A 18 -5.91 9.02 -3.21
CA ARG A 18 -6.91 9.51 -4.17
C ARG A 18 -8.31 9.45 -3.59
N SER A 19 -9.09 10.52 -3.73
CA SER A 19 -10.52 10.50 -3.44
C SER A 19 -11.32 10.61 -4.73
N THR A 20 -12.46 9.92 -4.79
CA THR A 20 -13.42 10.04 -5.91
C THR A 20 -14.27 11.31 -5.84
N LYS A 21 -14.22 12.04 -4.72
CA LYS A 21 -14.84 13.36 -4.53
C LYS A 21 -13.83 14.32 -3.90
N GLY A 22 -13.13 15.07 -4.75
CA GLY A 22 -12.20 16.13 -4.35
C GLY A 22 -10.88 15.65 -3.75
N PHE A 23 -10.14 16.55 -3.10
CA PHE A 23 -8.87 16.27 -2.46
C PHE A 23 -8.99 15.35 -1.24
N PRO A 24 -7.99 14.49 -0.97
CA PRO A 24 -7.93 13.70 0.25
C PRO A 24 -7.96 14.56 1.53
N THR A 25 -8.87 14.24 2.44
CA THR A 25 -9.02 14.93 3.73
C THR A 25 -8.00 14.46 4.76
N GLU A 26 -7.91 15.14 5.91
CA GLU A 26 -7.05 14.71 7.01
C GLU A 26 -7.44 13.34 7.57
N THR A 27 -8.75 13.06 7.70
CA THR A 27 -9.26 11.74 8.10
C THR A 27 -8.80 10.64 7.14
N MET A 28 -8.77 10.92 5.83
CA MET A 28 -8.27 9.99 4.83
C MET A 28 -6.77 9.72 4.98
N ARG A 29 -5.98 10.74 5.35
CA ARG A 29 -4.55 10.57 5.65
C ARG A 29 -4.34 9.72 6.91
N SER A 30 -5.13 9.95 7.96
CA SER A 30 -5.08 9.11 9.18
C SER A 30 -5.45 7.65 8.88
N ALA A 31 -6.45 7.41 8.03
CA ALA A 31 -6.79 6.05 7.60
C ALA A 31 -5.65 5.39 6.82
N ALA A 32 -4.97 6.14 5.94
CA ALA A 32 -3.78 5.64 5.23
C ALA A 32 -2.64 5.25 6.19
N GLU A 33 -2.46 5.96 7.31
CA GLU A 33 -1.49 5.57 8.36
C GLU A 33 -1.86 4.27 9.07
N VAL A 34 -3.16 4.04 9.34
CA VAL A 34 -3.65 2.76 9.89
C VAL A 34 -3.40 1.63 8.91
N ILE A 35 -3.70 1.84 7.63
CA ILE A 35 -3.47 0.85 6.56
C ILE A 35 -1.97 0.54 6.46
N ARG A 36 -1.11 1.57 6.46
CA ARG A 36 0.35 1.42 6.47
C ARG A 36 0.83 0.56 7.63
N LEU A 37 0.34 0.81 8.85
CA LEU A 37 0.67 0.03 10.04
C LEU A 37 0.23 -1.44 9.89
N ALA A 38 -0.97 -1.70 9.38
CA ALA A 38 -1.44 -3.06 9.15
C ALA A 38 -0.53 -3.81 8.17
N ILE A 39 -0.16 -3.18 7.06
CA ILE A 39 0.75 -3.75 6.05
C ILE A 39 2.14 -4.02 6.66
N ASP A 40 2.74 -3.05 7.34
CA ASP A 40 4.10 -3.18 7.87
C ASP A 40 4.24 -4.24 8.96
N ASN A 41 3.17 -4.56 9.70
CA ASN A 41 3.23 -5.55 10.78
C ASN A 41 2.78 -6.95 10.37
N ASN A 42 2.07 -7.11 9.24
CA ASN A 42 1.46 -8.38 8.88
C ASN A 42 1.92 -8.93 7.52
N MET A 43 2.52 -8.09 6.67
CA MET A 43 3.14 -8.53 5.42
C MET A 43 4.66 -8.45 5.51
N SER A 44 5.33 -9.06 4.53
CA SER A 44 6.78 -9.03 4.43
C SER A 44 7.34 -7.60 4.28
N ALA A 45 8.62 -7.43 4.62
CA ALA A 45 9.37 -6.21 4.32
C ALA A 45 9.52 -5.93 2.81
N ARG A 46 8.99 -6.79 1.94
CA ARG A 46 8.98 -6.63 0.47
C ARG A 46 7.67 -6.02 -0.03
N ALA A 47 6.59 -6.11 0.75
CA ALA A 47 5.32 -5.45 0.45
C ALA A 47 5.42 -3.93 0.55
N ARG A 48 4.76 -3.21 -0.36
CA ARG A 48 4.66 -1.75 -0.42
C ARG A 48 3.22 -1.35 -0.60
N LEU A 49 2.76 -0.42 0.23
CA LEU A 49 1.53 0.31 -0.03
C LEU A 49 1.78 1.25 -1.22
N VAL A 50 1.01 1.08 -2.30
CA VAL A 50 1.19 1.82 -3.55
C VAL A 50 0.12 2.90 -3.69
N GLU A 51 -1.13 2.54 -3.45
CA GLU A 51 -2.26 3.45 -3.60
C GLU A 51 -3.35 3.15 -2.56
N VAL A 52 -3.99 4.21 -2.07
CA VAL A 52 -5.26 4.12 -1.35
C VAL A 52 -6.28 5.02 -2.03
N VAL A 53 -7.38 4.41 -2.47
CA VAL A 53 -8.50 5.09 -3.13
C VAL A 53 -9.70 5.13 -2.19
N PHE A 54 -10.20 6.33 -1.93
CA PHE A 54 -11.43 6.58 -1.19
C PHE A 54 -12.59 6.72 -2.18
N ARG A 55 -13.48 5.74 -2.16
CA ARG A 55 -14.71 5.73 -2.96
C ARG A 55 -15.87 6.36 -2.20
N GLN A 56 -16.96 6.61 -2.92
CA GLN A 56 -18.22 7.02 -2.30
C GLN A 56 -18.69 5.92 -1.33
N GLU A 57 -19.48 6.30 -0.32
CA GLU A 57 -19.96 5.38 0.73
C GLU A 57 -18.86 4.84 1.66
N SER A 58 -17.78 5.59 1.85
CA SER A 58 -16.68 5.23 2.77
C SER A 58 -15.98 3.91 2.41
N ALA A 59 -15.98 3.53 1.13
CA ALA A 59 -15.27 2.35 0.67
C ALA A 59 -13.80 2.63 0.30
N PHE A 60 -12.93 1.67 0.57
CA PHE A 60 -11.49 1.76 0.42
C PHE A 60 -11.00 0.71 -0.57
N GLU A 61 -10.22 1.12 -1.56
CA GLU A 61 -9.41 0.21 -2.36
C GLU A 61 -7.93 0.47 -2.09
N ILE A 62 -7.24 -0.58 -1.68
CA ILE A 62 -5.86 -0.52 -1.25
C ILE A 62 -5.04 -1.37 -2.22
N SER A 63 -4.06 -0.75 -2.86
CA SER A 63 -3.15 -1.47 -3.77
C SER A 63 -1.80 -1.69 -3.08
N VAL A 64 -1.37 -2.94 -3.07
CA VAL A 64 -0.09 -3.37 -2.49
C VAL A 64 0.74 -4.04 -3.57
N GLY A 65 1.98 -3.59 -3.75
CA GLY A 65 2.97 -4.25 -4.59
C GLY A 65 3.92 -5.07 -3.73
N THR A 66 4.23 -6.31 -4.09
CA THR A 66 5.19 -7.15 -3.36
C THR A 66 5.98 -8.03 -4.31
N THR A 67 7.20 -8.40 -3.91
CA THR A 67 7.98 -9.45 -4.58
C THR A 67 7.89 -10.81 -3.86
N PHE A 68 7.03 -10.93 -2.82
CA PHE A 68 6.81 -12.15 -2.06
C PHE A 68 5.34 -12.58 -2.14
N ALA A 69 5.08 -13.71 -2.81
CA ALA A 69 3.72 -14.11 -3.16
C ALA A 69 2.82 -14.45 -1.96
N ASP A 70 3.39 -14.93 -0.86
CA ASP A 70 2.62 -15.35 0.32
C ASP A 70 2.00 -14.17 1.07
N ASP A 71 2.44 -12.93 0.80
CA ASP A 71 1.79 -11.72 1.34
C ASP A 71 0.30 -11.63 0.93
N ARG A 72 -0.09 -12.29 -0.17
CA ARG A 72 -1.50 -12.40 -0.60
C ARG A 72 -2.38 -13.12 0.44
N LEU A 73 -1.81 -14.06 1.19
CA LEU A 73 -2.55 -14.85 2.17
C LEU A 73 -3.02 -14.00 3.35
N CYS A 74 -2.33 -12.89 3.62
CA CYS A 74 -2.66 -11.97 4.69
C CYS A 74 -3.85 -11.05 4.34
N ALA A 75 -4.09 -10.77 3.05
CA ALA A 75 -5.01 -9.73 2.61
C ALA A 75 -6.43 -9.83 3.23
N PRO A 76 -7.12 -10.99 3.25
CA PRO A 76 -8.46 -11.08 3.83
C PRO A 76 -8.51 -10.78 5.34
N GLN A 77 -7.44 -11.14 6.06
CA GLN A 77 -7.35 -10.90 7.51
C GLN A 77 -7.06 -9.42 7.79
N LEU A 78 -6.23 -8.78 6.97
CA LEU A 78 -5.99 -7.34 7.06
C LEU A 78 -7.25 -6.54 6.71
N GLU A 79 -8.01 -6.93 5.69
CA GLU A 79 -9.30 -6.30 5.36
C GLU A 79 -10.21 -6.27 6.58
N ALA A 80 -10.40 -7.42 7.25
CA ALA A 80 -11.22 -7.51 8.44
C ALA A 80 -10.70 -6.66 9.62
N ALA A 81 -9.38 -6.68 9.85
CA ALA A 81 -8.76 -5.90 10.91
C ALA A 81 -8.89 -4.39 10.68
N ILE A 82 -8.59 -3.93 9.46
CA ILE A 82 -8.67 -2.51 9.09
C ILE A 82 -10.13 -2.04 9.12
N ALA A 83 -11.07 -2.84 8.59
CA ALA A 83 -12.50 -2.52 8.66
C ALA A 83 -12.96 -2.32 10.11
N THR A 84 -12.53 -3.20 11.01
CA THR A 84 -12.85 -3.10 12.45
C THR A 84 -12.29 -1.80 13.06
N VAL A 85 -11.03 -1.47 12.79
CA VAL A 85 -10.38 -0.27 13.34
C VAL A 85 -10.98 1.03 12.79
N LEU A 86 -11.38 1.04 11.52
CA LEU A 86 -11.96 2.21 10.84
C LEU A 86 -13.49 2.30 10.95
N GLY A 87 -14.15 1.31 11.57
CA GLY A 87 -15.61 1.28 11.71
C GLY A 87 -16.35 1.04 10.38
N LEU A 88 -15.76 0.25 9.48
CA LEU A 88 -16.29 -0.08 8.16
C LEU A 88 -16.91 -1.47 8.13
N GLN A 89 -17.80 -1.69 7.16
CA GLN A 89 -18.22 -3.03 6.76
C GLN A 89 -17.15 -3.71 5.89
N LEU A 90 -17.15 -5.04 5.84
CA LEU A 90 -16.15 -5.79 5.06
C LEU A 90 -16.25 -5.54 3.56
N ASP A 91 -17.43 -5.23 3.03
CA ASP A 91 -17.66 -4.87 1.64
C ASP A 91 -17.19 -3.44 1.29
N GLN A 92 -16.84 -2.64 2.30
CA GLN A 92 -16.29 -1.30 2.15
C GLN A 92 -14.75 -1.29 2.16
N ILE A 93 -14.08 -2.43 2.12
CA ILE A 93 -12.62 -2.49 2.02
C ILE A 93 -12.19 -3.61 1.08
N ASN A 94 -11.18 -3.32 0.26
CA ASN A 94 -10.59 -4.31 -0.63
C ASN A 94 -9.07 -4.07 -0.77
N ILE A 95 -8.28 -5.11 -0.56
CA ILE A 95 -6.82 -5.09 -0.69
C ILE A 95 -6.40 -5.92 -1.89
N PHE A 96 -5.88 -5.23 -2.91
CA PHE A 96 -5.32 -5.84 -4.10
C PHE A 96 -3.81 -6.02 -3.95
N VAL A 97 -3.36 -7.27 -3.79
CA VAL A 97 -1.93 -7.61 -3.68
C VAL A 97 -1.39 -8.08 -5.03
N THR A 98 -0.63 -7.21 -5.68
CA THR A 98 0.06 -7.47 -6.94
C THR A 98 1.46 -8.00 -6.66
N VAL A 99 1.75 -9.20 -7.15
CA VAL A 99 3.09 -9.78 -7.08
C VAL A 99 3.84 -9.31 -8.32
N VAL A 100 4.89 -8.55 -8.11
CA VAL A 100 5.80 -8.04 -9.14
C VAL A 100 7.12 -8.79 -9.05
N THR A 101 7.83 -8.85 -10.16
CA THR A 101 9.19 -9.37 -10.21
C THR A 101 10.17 -8.37 -9.60
N GLN A 102 11.34 -8.84 -9.20
CA GLN A 102 12.41 -7.95 -8.72
C GLN A 102 12.91 -7.00 -9.83
N GLU A 103 12.88 -7.46 -11.08
CA GLU A 103 13.25 -6.65 -12.25
C GLU A 103 12.30 -5.46 -12.45
N GLU A 104 11.00 -5.67 -12.27
CA GLU A 104 10.00 -4.59 -12.31
C GLU A 104 10.22 -3.57 -11.19
N VAL A 105 10.63 -4.02 -10.00
CA VAL A 105 10.98 -3.12 -8.90
C VAL A 105 12.18 -2.25 -9.28
N ASP A 106 13.24 -2.88 -9.79
CA ASP A 106 14.47 -2.19 -10.18
C ASP A 106 14.22 -1.17 -11.31
N LEU A 107 13.34 -1.49 -12.26
CA LEU A 107 13.01 -0.65 -13.42
C LEU A 107 12.10 0.54 -13.07
N HIS A 108 11.06 0.30 -12.27
CA HIS A 108 9.97 1.28 -12.09
C HIS A 108 10.09 2.13 -10.82
N PHE A 109 10.78 1.63 -9.81
CA PHE A 109 10.83 2.29 -8.51
C PHE A 109 12.20 2.95 -8.24
N GLY A 110 13.24 2.54 -8.97
CA GLY A 110 14.53 3.24 -8.99
C GLY A 110 15.45 2.88 -7.83
N VAL A 111 16.49 3.72 -7.63
CA VAL A 111 17.65 3.40 -6.77
C VAL A 111 17.24 3.19 -5.30
N TYR A 112 16.22 3.89 -4.80
CA TYR A 112 15.83 3.79 -3.38
C TYR A 112 15.25 2.42 -3.04
N GLU A 113 14.29 1.93 -3.83
CA GLU A 113 13.69 0.62 -3.64
C GLU A 113 14.70 -0.50 -3.85
N ARG A 114 15.67 -0.31 -4.76
CA ARG A 114 16.78 -1.25 -4.93
C ARG A 114 17.74 -1.26 -3.74
N MET A 115 18.18 -0.11 -3.24
CA MET A 115 19.00 -0.01 -2.02
C MET A 115 18.30 -0.62 -0.80
N LEU A 116 16.97 -0.49 -0.73
CA LEU A 116 16.18 -1.08 0.32
C LEU A 116 16.04 -2.61 0.15
N ALA A 117 15.89 -3.10 -1.07
CA ALA A 117 15.93 -4.53 -1.37
C ALA A 117 17.31 -5.14 -1.04
N GLU A 118 18.41 -4.42 -1.30
CA GLU A 118 19.77 -4.80 -0.92
C GLU A 118 19.92 -4.88 0.60
N LYS A 119 19.45 -3.85 1.34
CA LYS A 119 19.46 -3.84 2.81
C LYS A 119 18.68 -5.02 3.41
N LEU A 120 17.65 -5.49 2.72
CA LEU A 120 16.83 -6.64 3.11
C LEU A 120 17.38 -7.98 2.61
N GLY A 121 18.52 -8.01 1.92
CA GLY A 121 19.17 -9.21 1.41
C GLY A 121 18.44 -9.88 0.23
N VAL A 122 17.54 -9.15 -0.44
CA VAL A 122 16.73 -9.65 -1.55
C VAL A 122 17.48 -9.59 -2.88
N VAL A 123 18.42 -8.65 -3.00
CA VAL A 123 19.26 -8.48 -4.19
C VAL A 123 20.75 -8.34 -3.81
N PRO A 124 21.68 -8.73 -4.70
CA PRO A 124 23.11 -8.54 -4.46
C PRO A 124 23.50 -7.06 -4.32
N PRO A 125 24.60 -6.74 -3.60
CA PRO A 125 25.11 -5.38 -3.49
C PRO A 125 25.46 -4.77 -4.85
N ILE A 126 25.18 -3.48 -5.01
CA ILE A 126 25.68 -2.71 -6.17
C ILE A 126 27.20 -2.60 -6.05
N GLN A 127 27.94 -3.07 -7.07
CA GLN A 127 29.40 -2.95 -7.16
C GLN A 127 29.85 -1.55 -7.59
#